data_AF-A0A081DFP1-F1
#
_entry.id   AF-A0A081DFP1-F1
#
_cell.length_a   1.000
_cell.length_b   1.000
_cell.length_c   1.000
_cell.angle_alpha   90.00
_cell.angle_beta   90.00
_cell.angle_gamma   90.00
#
_symmetry.space_group_name_H-M   'P 1'
#
loop_
_entity.id
_entity.type
_entity.pdbx_description
1 polymer ?
#
loop_
_entity_poly.entity_id
_entity_poly.type
_entity_poly.pdbx_seq_one_letter_code
_entity_poly.pdbx_strand_id
1 'polypeptide(L)'
;MFSNGFPNNVETQEGLAVMSEYLSGNLTMTRLHELAYRVIAVDSLTKGYSFADTFDLIHNQYKLHKEKAFNITLRVHRGGGFTKDALYLSGLKKIYDLYKGGNSLDHLMMGKCSLEYAPVVNELLNQGLAIPSKYKSLSLQLEPVIDPTIDFILKNLK
;
A
#
# COMPACT_ATOMS: atom_id res chain seq x y z
N MET A 1 -18.52 -14.66 0.42
CA MET A 1 -17.23 -15.38 0.51
C MET A 1 -16.07 -14.40 0.70
N PHE A 2 -15.81 -13.50 -0.25
CA PHE A 2 -14.64 -12.60 -0.21
C PHE A 2 -14.70 -11.48 0.86
N SER A 3 -15.86 -11.28 1.50
CA SER A 3 -16.05 -10.33 2.61
C SER A 3 -15.28 -10.72 3.89
N ASN A 4 -15.11 -12.02 4.13
CA ASN A 4 -14.36 -12.52 5.30
C ASN A 4 -12.84 -12.38 5.11
N GLY A 5 -12.41 -12.31 3.85
CA GLY A 5 -11.04 -12.05 3.43
C GLY A 5 -10.18 -13.29 3.30
N PHE A 6 -9.23 -13.21 2.38
CA PHE A 6 -8.20 -14.23 2.19
C PHE A 6 -7.05 -14.02 3.17
N PRO A 7 -6.25 -15.07 3.45
CA PRO A 7 -4.98 -14.91 4.14
C PRO A 7 -4.12 -13.82 3.48
N ASN A 8 -3.40 -13.06 4.31
CA ASN A 8 -2.45 -12.03 3.88
C ASN A 8 -3.04 -10.93 2.97
N ASN A 9 -4.36 -10.69 3.03
CA ASN A 9 -5.02 -9.65 2.22
C ASN A 9 -4.51 -8.23 2.48
N VAL A 10 -4.01 -7.93 3.69
CA VAL A 10 -3.65 -6.57 4.10
C VAL A 10 -2.67 -5.91 3.12
N GLU A 11 -1.59 -6.60 2.72
CA GLU A 11 -0.61 -6.02 1.79
C GLU A 11 -1.23 -5.68 0.43
N THR A 12 -2.08 -6.56 -0.10
CA THR A 12 -2.80 -6.31 -1.35
C THR A 12 -3.76 -5.12 -1.20
N GLN A 13 -4.50 -5.04 -0.09
CA GLN A 13 -5.48 -3.99 0.15
C GLN A 13 -4.82 -2.61 0.36
N GLU A 14 -3.74 -2.53 1.14
CA GLU A 14 -2.96 -1.30 1.29
C GLU A 14 -2.31 -0.91 -0.05
N GLY A 15 -1.81 -1.89 -0.82
CA GLY A 15 -1.27 -1.68 -2.16
C GLY A 15 -2.29 -1.10 -3.15
N LEU A 16 -3.52 -1.64 -3.17
CA LEU A 16 -4.62 -1.13 -4.00
C LEU A 16 -5.05 0.28 -3.60
N ALA A 17 -5.01 0.59 -2.29
CA ALA A 17 -5.32 1.93 -1.79
C ALA A 17 -4.29 2.95 -2.30
N VAL A 18 -2.98 2.67 -2.17
CA VAL A 18 -1.94 3.58 -2.66
C VAL A 18 -1.89 3.60 -4.19
N MET A 19 -2.21 2.49 -4.86
CA MET A 19 -2.37 2.47 -6.32
C MET A 19 -3.51 3.40 -6.77
N SER A 20 -4.58 3.51 -5.98
CA SER A 20 -5.65 4.47 -6.27
C SER A 20 -5.20 5.92 -6.09
N GLU A 21 -4.35 6.21 -5.10
CA GLU A 21 -3.68 7.52 -5.00
C GLU A 21 -2.81 7.79 -6.23
N TYR A 22 -2.06 6.78 -6.71
CA TYR A 22 -1.21 6.89 -7.90
C TYR A 22 -2.00 7.17 -9.19
N LEU A 23 -3.04 6.38 -9.47
CA LEU A 23 -3.84 6.52 -10.70
C LEU A 23 -4.64 7.83 -10.75
N SER A 24 -4.97 8.40 -9.59
CA SER A 24 -5.72 9.66 -9.49
C SER A 24 -4.83 10.91 -9.41
N GLY A 25 -3.50 10.76 -9.45
CA GLY A 25 -2.56 11.87 -9.31
C GLY A 25 -2.40 12.40 -7.88
N ASN A 26 -2.97 11.70 -6.88
CA ASN A 26 -2.90 12.08 -5.47
C ASN A 26 -1.69 11.50 -4.73
N LEU A 27 -0.96 10.54 -5.32
CA LEU A 27 0.32 10.08 -4.81
C LEU A 27 1.41 11.11 -5.12
N THR A 28 1.43 12.20 -4.34
CA THR A 28 2.44 13.25 -4.46
C THR A 28 3.79 12.80 -3.89
N MET A 29 4.87 13.52 -4.20
CA MET A 29 6.19 13.30 -3.58
C MET A 29 6.15 13.39 -2.04
N THR A 30 5.38 14.34 -1.51
CA THR A 30 5.18 14.47 -0.06
C THR A 30 4.52 13.23 0.53
N ARG A 31 3.51 12.70 -0.17
CA ARG A 31 2.78 11.49 0.23
C ARG A 31 3.69 10.26 0.19
N LEU A 32 4.46 10.10 -0.89
CA LEU A 32 5.40 8.99 -1.04
C LEU A 32 6.48 9.01 0.06
N HIS A 33 7.03 10.18 0.40
CA HIS A 33 7.95 10.33 1.53
C HIS A 33 7.30 9.93 2.86
N GLU A 34 6.06 10.36 3.12
CA GLU A 34 5.34 10.00 4.34
C GLU A 34 5.21 8.47 4.49
N LEU A 35 4.86 7.77 3.39
CA LEU A 35 4.80 6.30 3.38
C LEU A 35 6.18 5.68 3.64
N ALA A 36 7.25 6.19 3.00
CA ALA A 36 8.61 5.71 3.22
C ALA A 36 9.08 5.87 4.68
N TYR A 37 8.82 7.03 5.29
CA TYR A 37 9.13 7.25 6.70
C TYR A 37 8.37 6.32 7.64
N ARG A 38 7.13 5.96 7.31
CA ARG A 38 6.37 4.99 8.11
C ARG A 38 6.97 3.58 8.00
N VAL A 39 7.41 3.17 6.81
CA VAL A 39 8.10 1.88 6.64
C VAL A 39 9.38 1.85 7.49
N ILE A 40 10.20 2.90 7.45
CA ILE A 40 11.41 3.03 8.29
C ILE A 40 11.07 2.99 9.78
N ALA A 41 10.03 3.71 10.20
CA ALA A 41 9.58 3.73 11.59
C ALA A 41 9.15 2.34 12.07
N VAL A 42 8.38 1.61 11.26
CA VAL A 42 7.97 0.23 11.58
C VAL A 42 9.18 -0.70 11.67
N ASP A 43 10.13 -0.60 10.74
CA ASP A 43 11.37 -1.40 10.79
C ASP A 43 12.18 -1.13 12.06
N SER A 44 12.26 0.12 12.53
CA SER A 44 12.92 0.40 13.81
C SER A 44 12.17 -0.24 14.99
N LEU A 45 10.83 -0.15 15.01
CA LEU A 45 10.01 -0.76 16.06
C LEU A 45 10.17 -2.28 16.10
N THR A 46 10.18 -2.97 14.96
CA THR A 46 10.37 -4.43 14.91
C THR A 46 11.75 -4.87 15.35
N LYS A 47 12.75 -3.98 15.26
CA LYS A 47 14.11 -4.17 15.81
C LYS A 47 14.21 -3.84 17.31
N GLY A 48 13.10 -3.50 17.98
CA GLY A 48 13.06 -3.24 19.41
C GLY A 48 13.48 -1.83 19.82
N TYR A 49 13.51 -0.87 18.89
CA TYR A 49 13.81 0.53 19.20
C TYR A 49 12.74 1.09 20.14
N SER A 50 13.13 1.92 21.10
CA SER A 50 12.17 2.68 21.88
C SER A 50 11.52 3.79 21.04
N PHE A 51 10.46 4.41 21.55
CA PHE A 51 9.87 5.60 20.92
C PHE A 51 10.93 6.69 20.65
N ALA A 52 11.80 6.96 21.63
CA ALA A 52 12.82 7.99 21.51
C ALA A 52 13.84 7.65 20.42
N ASP A 53 14.25 6.38 20.32
CA ASP A 53 15.21 5.94 19.30
C ASP A 53 14.61 6.02 17.89
N THR A 54 13.35 5.60 17.70
CA THR A 54 12.65 5.77 16.41
C THR A 54 12.50 7.25 16.04
N PHE A 55 12.16 8.11 17.01
CA PHE A 55 12.03 9.54 16.78
C PHE A 55 13.38 10.17 16.38
N ASP A 56 14.46 9.82 17.07
CA ASP A 56 15.82 10.27 16.76
C ASP A 56 16.23 9.83 15.35
N LEU A 57 15.99 8.56 15.00
CA LEU A 57 16.25 8.04 13.66
C LEU A 57 15.58 8.91 12.59
N ILE A 58 14.28 9.18 12.73
CA ILE A 58 13.50 9.91 11.71
C ILE A 58 13.88 11.41 11.68
N HIS A 59 14.00 12.05 12.84
CA HIS A 59 14.26 13.49 12.91
C HIS A 59 15.72 13.83 12.68
N ASN A 60 16.64 13.18 13.41
CA ASN A 60 18.05 13.55 13.44
C ASN A 60 18.85 12.87 12.33
N GLN A 61 18.56 11.62 11.97
CA GLN A 61 19.31 10.94 10.91
C GLN A 61 18.71 11.23 9.53
N TYR A 62 17.40 11.02 9.36
CA TYR A 62 16.74 11.27 8.08
C TYR A 62 16.21 12.70 7.88
N LYS A 63 16.43 13.60 8.85
CA LYS A 63 16.18 15.05 8.73
C LYS A 63 14.72 15.44 8.47
N LEU A 64 13.75 14.61 8.88
CA LEU A 64 12.34 14.98 8.81
C LEU A 64 12.01 16.04 9.87
N HIS A 65 11.16 17.02 9.52
CA HIS A 65 10.71 18.04 10.48
C HIS A 65 10.15 17.43 11.78
N LYS A 66 10.52 18.03 12.92
CA LYS A 66 10.25 17.54 14.28
C LYS A 66 8.80 17.05 14.47
N GLU A 67 7.83 17.86 14.08
CA GLU A 67 6.41 17.55 14.27
C GLU A 67 5.97 16.33 13.45
N LYS A 68 6.41 16.23 12.19
CA LYS A 68 6.09 15.08 11.33
C LYS A 68 6.78 13.81 11.84
N ALA A 69 8.03 13.91 12.27
CA ALA A 69 8.77 12.80 12.86
C ALA A 69 8.07 12.28 14.13
N PHE A 70 7.61 13.18 15.00
CA PHE A 70 6.86 12.82 16.20
C PHE A 70 5.55 12.10 15.85
N ASN A 71 4.76 12.65 14.92
CA ASN A 71 3.49 12.07 14.52
C ASN A 71 3.63 10.68 13.89
N ILE A 72 4.65 10.45 13.07
CA ILE A 72 4.95 9.13 12.50
C ILE A 72 5.37 8.16 13.61
N THR A 73 6.26 8.58 14.49
CA THR A 73 6.72 7.76 15.62
C THR A 73 5.57 7.35 16.53
N LEU A 74 4.71 8.32 16.89
CA LEU A 74 3.49 8.08 17.68
C LEU A 74 2.54 7.11 16.99
N ARG A 75 2.30 7.30 15.69
CA ARG A 75 1.43 6.42 14.91
C ARG A 75 1.91 4.97 14.95
N VAL A 76 3.22 4.74 14.87
CA VAL A 76 3.82 3.40 14.83
C VAL A 76 3.90 2.78 16.22
N HIS A 77 4.25 3.54 17.26
CA HIS A 77 4.40 3.00 18.62
C HIS A 77 3.09 2.87 19.41
N ARG A 78 2.01 3.55 19.00
CA ARG A 78 0.72 3.47 19.73
C ARG A 78 0.13 2.06 19.71
N GLY A 79 -0.57 1.71 20.79
CA GLY A 79 -1.35 0.47 20.85
C GLY A 79 -0.53 -0.82 20.77
N GLY A 80 0.75 -0.78 21.12
CA GLY A 80 1.64 -1.95 21.11
C GLY A 80 2.36 -2.23 19.78
N GLY A 81 2.25 -1.33 18.79
CA GLY A 81 2.96 -1.42 17.51
C GLY A 81 2.03 -1.52 16.30
N PHE A 82 1.91 -0.43 15.53
CA PHE A 82 1.12 -0.36 14.30
C PHE A 82 1.96 -0.75 13.08
N THR A 83 2.21 -2.05 12.91
CA THR A 83 3.17 -2.58 11.91
C THR A 83 2.63 -2.69 10.49
N LYS A 84 1.32 -2.46 10.28
CA LYS A 84 0.69 -2.54 8.94
C LYS A 84 1.30 -1.57 7.93
N ASP A 85 1.80 -0.43 8.40
CA ASP A 85 2.38 0.58 7.53
C ASP A 85 3.65 0.08 6.80
N ALA A 86 4.30 -1.01 7.26
CA ALA A 86 5.41 -1.64 6.52
C ALA A 86 4.97 -2.22 5.15
N LEU A 87 3.69 -2.51 4.98
CA LEU A 87 3.16 -3.16 3.77
C LEU A 87 2.77 -2.17 2.66
N TYR A 88 2.81 -0.85 2.92
CA TYR A 88 2.38 0.15 1.94
C TYR A 88 3.19 0.11 0.65
N LEU A 89 4.52 0.22 0.76
CA LEU A 89 5.38 0.33 -0.42
C LEU A 89 5.57 -1.01 -1.12
N SER A 90 5.65 -2.12 -0.37
CA SER A 90 5.73 -3.46 -0.97
C SER A 90 4.42 -3.83 -1.67
N GLY A 91 3.26 -3.54 -1.04
CA GLY A 91 1.94 -3.71 -1.63
C GLY A 91 1.77 -2.86 -2.88
N LEU A 92 2.14 -1.58 -2.84
CA LEU A 92 2.11 -0.69 -3.99
C LEU A 92 2.93 -1.27 -5.15
N LYS A 93 4.17 -1.72 -4.89
CA LYS A 93 5.04 -2.25 -5.94
C LYS A 93 4.43 -3.46 -6.64
N LYS A 94 3.93 -4.43 -5.87
CA LYS A 94 3.29 -5.65 -6.42
C LYS A 94 2.09 -5.32 -7.31
N ILE A 95 1.25 -4.38 -6.88
CA ILE A 95 0.05 -3.98 -7.62
C ILE A 95 0.42 -3.13 -8.84
N TYR A 96 1.40 -2.25 -8.72
CA TYR A 96 1.94 -1.46 -9.83
C TYR A 96 2.51 -2.37 -10.92
N ASP A 97 3.29 -3.38 -10.56
CA ASP A 97 3.87 -4.33 -11.53
C ASP A 97 2.79 -5.14 -12.24
N LEU A 98 1.78 -5.60 -11.49
CA LEU A 98 0.63 -6.30 -12.04
C LEU A 98 -0.10 -5.44 -13.08
N TYR A 99 -0.36 -4.17 -12.74
CA TYR A 99 -1.02 -3.20 -13.60
C TYR A 99 -0.20 -2.87 -14.86
N LYS A 100 1.11 -2.59 -14.72
CA LYS A 100 2.00 -2.32 -15.86
C LYS A 100 2.21 -3.56 -16.74
N GLY A 101 2.04 -4.76 -16.20
CA GLY A 101 1.97 -6.02 -16.95
C GLY A 101 0.68 -6.23 -17.74
N GLY A 102 -0.28 -5.29 -17.68
CA GLY A 102 -1.55 -5.36 -18.42
C GLY A 102 -2.61 -6.25 -17.77
N ASN A 103 -2.41 -6.68 -16.52
CA ASN A 103 -3.38 -7.52 -15.83
C ASN A 103 -4.50 -6.67 -15.21
N SER A 104 -5.74 -7.15 -15.31
CA SER A 104 -6.88 -6.48 -14.66
C SER A 104 -6.78 -6.56 -13.14
N LEU A 105 -7.04 -5.44 -12.47
CA LEU A 105 -7.13 -5.38 -11.00
C LEU A 105 -8.54 -5.70 -10.47
N ASP A 106 -9.54 -5.84 -11.35
CA ASP A 106 -10.95 -5.95 -10.98
C ASP A 106 -11.24 -7.08 -9.98
N HIS A 107 -10.60 -8.24 -10.16
CA HIS A 107 -10.80 -9.41 -9.31
C HIS A 107 -10.25 -9.19 -7.88
N LEU A 108 -9.26 -8.32 -7.72
CA LEU A 108 -8.72 -7.96 -6.41
C LEU A 108 -9.63 -6.97 -5.65
N MET A 109 -10.57 -6.33 -6.35
CA MET A 109 -11.52 -5.36 -5.80
C MET A 109 -12.84 -6.00 -5.30
N MET A 110 -12.97 -7.32 -5.39
CA MET A 110 -14.21 -8.04 -5.08
C MET A 110 -14.43 -8.33 -3.58
N GLY A 111 -13.66 -7.67 -2.71
CA GLY A 111 -13.65 -7.88 -1.26
C GLY A 111 -12.23 -7.79 -0.72
N LYS A 112 -11.96 -8.52 0.37
CA LYS A 112 -10.62 -8.61 0.97
C LYS A 112 -9.79 -9.71 0.27
N CYS A 113 -9.59 -9.54 -1.03
CA CYS A 113 -8.76 -10.43 -1.84
C CYS A 113 -7.27 -10.17 -1.59
N SER A 114 -6.46 -11.21 -1.77
CA SER A 114 -5.00 -11.13 -1.81
C SER A 114 -4.50 -11.54 -3.20
N LEU A 115 -3.40 -10.92 -3.62
CA LEU A 115 -2.78 -11.18 -4.92
C LEU A 115 -2.42 -12.66 -5.12
N GLU A 116 -1.96 -13.33 -4.06
CA GLU A 116 -1.62 -14.77 -4.06
C GLU A 116 -2.80 -15.66 -4.46
N TYR A 117 -4.03 -15.26 -4.12
CA TYR A 117 -5.24 -16.03 -4.40
C TYR A 117 -6.00 -15.54 -5.63
N ALA A 118 -5.43 -14.61 -6.42
CA ALA A 118 -6.00 -14.15 -7.68
C ALA A 118 -6.40 -15.29 -8.63
N PRO A 119 -5.58 -16.36 -8.83
CA PRO A 119 -5.98 -17.48 -9.68
C PRO A 119 -7.25 -18.18 -9.19
N VAL A 120 -7.40 -18.34 -7.87
CA VAL A 120 -8.58 -18.98 -7.26
C VAL A 120 -9.83 -18.12 -7.47
N VAL A 121 -9.71 -16.80 -7.27
CA VAL A 121 -10.82 -15.87 -7.51
C VAL A 121 -11.27 -15.91 -8.98
N ASN A 122 -10.32 -15.92 -9.91
CA ASN A 122 -10.62 -16.02 -11.34
C ASN A 122 -11.28 -17.35 -11.70
N GLU A 123 -10.84 -18.47 -11.13
CA GLU A 123 -11.48 -19.77 -11.36
C GLU A 123 -12.93 -19.78 -10.86
N LEU A 124 -13.19 -19.23 -9.67
CA LEU A 124 -14.54 -19.11 -9.14
C LEU A 124 -15.44 -18.23 -10.02
N LEU A 125 -14.90 -17.17 -10.61
CA LEU A 125 -15.61 -16.34 -11.59
C LEU A 125 -15.94 -17.15 -12.86
N ASN A 126 -14.96 -17.87 -13.42
CA ASN A 126 -15.13 -18.67 -14.62
C ASN A 126 -16.18 -19.78 -14.45
N GLN A 127 -16.26 -20.37 -13.25
CA GLN A 127 -17.27 -21.38 -12.91
C GLN A 127 -18.65 -20.78 -12.56
N GLY A 128 -18.79 -19.44 -12.53
CA GLY A 128 -20.03 -18.78 -12.11
C GLY A 128 -20.34 -18.90 -10.61
N LEU A 129 -19.34 -19.30 -9.81
CA LEU A 129 -19.45 -19.44 -8.35
C LEU A 129 -19.17 -18.12 -7.61
N ALA A 130 -18.60 -17.13 -8.30
CA ALA A 130 -18.44 -15.77 -7.84
C ALA A 130 -19.10 -14.79 -8.82
N ILE A 131 -19.63 -13.68 -8.28
CA ILE A 131 -20.22 -12.59 -9.07
C ILE A 131 -19.23 -11.43 -9.17
N PRO A 132 -18.99 -10.82 -10.34
CA PRO A 132 -18.11 -9.66 -10.48
C PRO A 132 -18.48 -8.52 -9.53
N SER A 133 -17.52 -7.64 -9.22
CA SER A 133 -17.81 -6.49 -8.36
C SER A 133 -18.88 -5.60 -8.99
N LYS A 134 -19.93 -5.33 -8.22
CA LYS A 134 -21.01 -4.40 -8.62
C LYS A 134 -20.50 -2.97 -8.76
N TYR A 135 -19.52 -2.58 -7.92
CA TYR A 135 -18.95 -1.24 -7.90
C TYR A 135 -17.46 -1.33 -8.22
N LYS A 136 -17.01 -0.48 -9.14
CA LYS A 136 -15.58 -0.35 -9.46
C LYS A 136 -15.05 0.94 -8.85
N SER A 137 -13.76 0.95 -8.51
CA SER A 137 -13.12 2.18 -8.05
C SER A 137 -13.02 3.17 -9.20
N LEU A 138 -13.39 4.42 -8.95
CA LEU A 138 -13.27 5.51 -9.93
C LEU A 138 -11.82 5.65 -10.44
N SER A 139 -10.84 5.45 -9.57
CA SER A 139 -9.41 5.49 -9.94
C SER A 139 -9.01 4.47 -11.01
N LEU A 140 -9.76 3.37 -11.15
CA LEU A 140 -9.53 2.33 -12.16
C LEU A 140 -10.39 2.51 -13.42
N GLN A 141 -11.36 3.43 -13.40
CA GLN A 141 -12.30 3.66 -14.50
C GLN A 141 -11.97 4.92 -15.30
N LEU A 142 -11.34 5.90 -14.66
CA LEU A 142 -10.96 7.16 -15.28
C LEU A 142 -9.58 7.04 -15.92
N GLU A 143 -9.33 7.92 -16.89
CA GLU A 143 -7.99 8.08 -17.47
C GLU A 143 -7.00 8.44 -16.36
N PRO A 144 -5.86 7.72 -16.26
CA PRO A 144 -4.95 7.89 -15.15
C PRO A 144 -4.20 9.22 -15.24
N VAL A 145 -4.16 9.95 -14.12
CA VAL A 145 -3.41 11.21 -14.00
C VAL A 145 -2.09 10.88 -13.31
N ILE A 146 -1.05 10.63 -14.10
CA ILE A 146 0.23 10.12 -13.58
C ILE A 146 1.26 11.25 -13.52
N ASP A 147 1.85 11.46 -12.33
CA ASP A 147 3.06 12.28 -12.17
C ASP A 147 4.27 11.53 -12.76
N PRO A 148 4.97 12.08 -13.78
CA PRO A 148 6.11 11.41 -14.42
C PRO A 148 7.26 11.08 -13.47
N THR A 149 7.47 11.90 -12.44
CA THR A 149 8.53 11.70 -11.43
C THR A 149 8.20 10.49 -10.57
N ILE A 150 6.94 10.39 -10.14
CA ILE A 150 6.46 9.26 -9.33
C ILE A 150 6.51 7.97 -10.15
N ASP A 151 6.03 7.98 -11.40
CA ASP A 151 6.11 6.80 -12.27
C ASP A 151 7.55 6.36 -12.50
N PHE A 152 8.48 7.31 -12.70
CA PHE A 152 9.90 7.00 -12.81
C PHE A 152 10.45 6.32 -11.55
N ILE A 153 10.11 6.81 -10.36
CA ILE A 153 10.53 6.20 -9.09
C ILE A 153 9.97 4.77 -8.98
N LEU A 154 8.68 4.57 -9.21
CA LEU A 154 8.03 3.26 -9.08
C LEU A 154 8.57 2.25 -10.09
N LYS A 155 8.83 2.68 -11.32
CA LYS A 155 9.43 1.86 -12.37
C LYS A 155 10.83 1.35 -12.00
N ASN A 156 11.58 2.13 -11.22
CA ASN A 156 12.96 1.81 -10.81
C ASN A 156 13.06 1.32 -9.37
N LEU A 157 11.94 1.17 -8.66
CA LEU A 157 11.91 0.60 -7.33
C LEU A 157 12.26 -0.90 -7.44
N LYS A 158 13.24 -1.36 -6.65
CA LYS A 158 13.65 -2.77 -6.61
C LYS A 158 12.89 -3.54 -5.54
#